data_AF-A0A953YXW0-F1
#
_entry.id   AF-A0A953YXW0-F1
#
_cell.length_a   1.000
_cell.length_b   1.000
_cell.length_c   1.000
_cell.angle_alpha   90.00
_cell.angle_beta   90.00
_cell.angle_gamma   90.00
#
_symmetry.space_group_name_H-M   'P 1'
#
loop_
_entity.id
_entity.type
_entity.pdbx_description
1 polymer ?
#
loop_
_entity_poly.entity_id
_entity_poly.type
_entity_poly.pdbx_seq_one_letter_code
_entity_poly.pdbx_strand_id
1 'polypeptide(L)'
;DRMRHSATRSLLDRQDVVIVASVSCIYGLGSPEAYTGSLVFAEKGSAYPMRAMMKKLIEISFKRNDYDLKQGTFRTKGDTLDVYPKYEDGKIIRFEFFGDEIDTILEIDPLTGEIFGELDKVTIYPASHYVTPPELIEWACSEIRSEMEERVRHFNMEQKLLEAQRIEQRTNYDLEVLQETGTCFGVENYSRFFEKRGPGSKPPTLMDYLPKNALIMIDESHITVPQIGGMYRGDRARKETLVEHGFRLPSALDNRPLKFEEFEAISRPRIYVSATPGEYELKNVPRDQFAEQIIRPTGLIDPEIEVKPAAGQIDDLLEEIRVVVKRKERVLVCTLTKRMAEELTEYFDGMGIRVRYLHSEIDTMERMELLRDLRKGEYDVLVGINLLREGLDLPEVSLIAVLDADKEGYLRSVRSLIQIVGRAARNVHGRVVFYADKVTGSMQQCMDETDRRRAIQQAYNDEHGITPKTVYSALPASLQEICDADYSAPEIDGVKLEDTFQRSAGRRAKSGRSKRQQAQAAYSKEEAEEILAAVLPEEMRGGEVNYAELPKMIQLLNKEMELAARNLEFEKAALLRDEIRELERLDVGI
;
A
#
# COMPACT_ATOMS: atom_id res chain seq x y z
N ASP A 1 6.29 -9.58 5.58
CA ASP A 1 6.30 -11.00 5.99
C ASP A 1 5.61 -11.30 7.31
N ARG A 2 5.89 -10.61 8.43
CA ARG A 2 5.23 -10.86 9.73
C ARG A 2 3.71 -10.98 9.63
N MET A 3 3.05 -10.00 9.01
CA MET A 3 1.60 -9.99 8.81
C MET A 3 1.08 -11.18 8.01
N ARG A 4 1.84 -11.69 7.04
CA ARG A 4 1.46 -12.88 6.26
C ARG A 4 1.46 -14.14 7.12
N HIS A 5 2.46 -14.30 8.00
CA HIS A 5 2.50 -15.39 8.97
C HIS A 5 1.38 -15.26 10.01
N SER A 6 1.10 -14.05 10.49
CA SER A 6 -0.01 -13.78 11.40
C SER A 6 -1.37 -14.14 10.78
N ALA A 7 -1.58 -13.81 9.51
CA ALA A 7 -2.81 -14.14 8.78
C ALA A 7 -3.04 -15.66 8.67
N THR A 8 -2.04 -16.43 8.22
CA THR A 8 -2.18 -17.89 8.10
C THR A 8 -2.30 -18.60 9.43
N ARG A 9 -1.56 -18.13 10.46
CA ARG A 9 -1.71 -18.62 11.83
C ARG A 9 -3.14 -18.39 12.32
N SER A 10 -3.64 -17.16 12.20
CA SER A 10 -4.96 -16.77 12.71
C SER A 10 -6.07 -17.65 12.13
N LEU A 11 -6.00 -17.99 10.84
CA LEU A 11 -6.94 -18.90 10.19
C LEU A 11 -6.95 -20.32 10.78
N LEU A 12 -5.84 -20.75 11.36
CA LEU A 12 -5.71 -22.07 11.99
C LEU A 12 -6.07 -22.04 13.48
N ASP A 13 -5.87 -20.89 14.15
CA ASP A 13 -6.11 -20.73 15.58
C ASP A 13 -7.56 -20.39 15.93
N ARG A 14 -8.24 -19.57 15.13
CA ARG A 14 -9.56 -18.99 15.48
C ARG A 14 -10.46 -18.76 14.26
N GLN A 15 -11.76 -18.57 14.52
CA GLN A 15 -12.78 -18.39 13.46
C GLN A 15 -13.13 -16.93 13.17
N ASP A 16 -12.92 -16.05 14.14
CA ASP A 16 -13.17 -14.62 14.08
C ASP A 16 -11.96 -13.88 13.48
N VAL A 17 -11.72 -14.17 12.20
CA VAL A 17 -10.58 -13.66 11.44
C VAL A 17 -11.08 -12.85 10.25
N VAL A 18 -10.60 -11.62 10.13
CA VAL A 18 -10.75 -10.79 8.92
C VAL A 18 -9.35 -10.59 8.33
N ILE A 19 -9.18 -10.97 7.06
CA ILE A 19 -7.93 -10.74 6.33
C ILE A 19 -8.20 -9.76 5.20
N VAL A 20 -7.51 -8.63 5.25
CA VAL A 20 -7.39 -7.71 4.11
C VAL A 20 -6.18 -8.17 3.29
N ALA A 21 -6.40 -8.51 2.03
CA ALA A 21 -5.34 -8.99 1.15
C ALA A 21 -5.44 -8.33 -0.22
N SER A 22 -4.27 -8.01 -0.78
CA SER A 22 -4.15 -7.71 -2.21
C SER A 22 -4.33 -8.98 -3.05
N VAL A 23 -4.15 -8.87 -4.37
CA VAL A 23 -4.05 -10.04 -5.27
C VAL A 23 -2.97 -11.06 -4.86
N SER A 24 -2.10 -10.75 -3.89
CA SER A 24 -1.23 -11.75 -3.25
C SER A 24 -1.98 -12.97 -2.69
N CYS A 25 -3.27 -12.86 -2.37
CA CYS A 25 -4.08 -13.99 -1.89
C CYS A 25 -4.27 -15.12 -2.91
N ILE A 26 -4.08 -14.84 -4.22
CA ILE A 26 -4.15 -15.84 -5.29
C ILE A 26 -2.77 -16.36 -5.72
N TYR A 27 -1.69 -15.94 -5.08
CA TYR A 27 -0.35 -16.44 -5.36
C TYR A 27 -0.05 -17.71 -4.57
N GLY A 28 0.85 -18.51 -5.15
CA GLY A 28 1.34 -19.74 -4.54
C GLY A 28 1.82 -19.53 -3.11
N LEU A 29 1.37 -20.40 -2.22
CA LEU A 29 1.78 -20.57 -0.83
C LEU A 29 2.01 -22.07 -0.60
N GLY A 30 2.78 -22.47 0.42
CA GLY A 30 2.82 -23.90 0.76
C GLY A 30 1.46 -24.40 1.21
N SER A 31 1.20 -25.68 1.00
CA SER A 31 -0.12 -26.26 1.28
C SER A 31 -0.51 -26.15 2.77
N PRO A 32 -1.80 -25.93 3.08
CA PRO A 32 -2.29 -25.92 4.46
C PRO A 32 -1.94 -27.21 5.22
N GLU A 33 -1.96 -28.35 4.53
CA GLU A 33 -1.64 -29.66 5.11
C GLU A 33 -0.17 -29.75 5.51
N ALA A 34 0.75 -29.30 4.65
CA ALA A 34 2.17 -29.29 4.96
C ALA A 34 2.48 -28.30 6.10
N TYR A 35 1.83 -27.13 6.07
CA TYR A 35 1.99 -26.10 7.10
C TYR A 35 1.50 -26.58 8.47
N THR A 36 0.31 -27.21 8.52
CA THR A 36 -0.28 -27.76 9.75
C THR A 36 0.46 -29.01 10.25
N GLY A 37 0.96 -29.85 9.33
CA GLY A 37 1.77 -31.01 9.68
C GLY A 37 3.16 -30.68 10.25
N SER A 38 3.58 -29.42 10.11
CA SER A 38 4.87 -28.90 10.58
C SER A 38 4.78 -28.11 11.89
N LEU A 39 3.68 -28.22 12.63
CA LEU A 39 3.53 -27.50 13.90
C LEU A 39 4.38 -28.15 15.01
N VAL A 40 4.96 -27.32 15.87
CA VAL A 40 5.64 -27.77 17.09
C VAL A 40 4.75 -27.46 18.27
N PHE A 41 4.18 -28.51 18.86
CA PHE A 41 3.38 -28.42 20.07
C PHE A 41 4.29 -28.57 21.29
N ALA A 42 4.14 -27.67 22.27
CA ALA A 42 4.84 -27.72 23.53
C ALA A 42 3.86 -27.50 24.68
N GLU A 43 3.98 -28.32 25.72
CA GLU A 43 3.12 -28.30 26.89
C GLU A 43 3.99 -28.37 28.15
N LYS A 44 3.63 -27.57 29.15
CA LYS A 44 4.27 -27.58 30.46
C LYS A 44 4.17 -28.98 31.08
N GLY A 45 5.28 -29.47 31.63
CA GLY A 45 5.40 -30.80 32.22
C GLY A 45 5.54 -31.95 31.21
N SER A 46 5.61 -31.67 29.90
CA SER A 46 5.84 -32.72 28.90
C SER A 46 7.32 -33.13 28.83
N ALA A 47 7.57 -34.43 28.64
CA ALA A 47 8.90 -34.99 28.38
C ALA A 47 9.34 -34.67 26.95
N TYR A 48 9.78 -33.43 26.73
CA TYR A 48 10.26 -32.94 25.45
C TYR A 48 11.68 -32.38 25.59
N PRO A 49 12.73 -33.16 25.27
CA PRO A 49 14.10 -32.71 25.40
C PRO A 49 14.42 -31.48 24.54
N MET A 50 15.19 -30.52 25.09
CA MET A 50 15.58 -29.29 24.39
C MET A 50 16.23 -29.57 23.03
N ARG A 51 17.09 -30.60 22.92
CA ARG A 51 17.73 -30.99 21.65
C ARG A 51 16.71 -31.45 20.59
N ALA A 52 15.67 -32.15 21.01
CA ALA A 52 14.61 -32.58 20.09
C ALA A 52 13.77 -31.38 19.63
N MET A 53 13.48 -30.43 20.52
CA MET A 53 12.78 -29.19 20.17
C MET A 53 13.60 -28.34 19.20
N MET A 54 14.90 -28.14 19.45
CA MET A 54 15.80 -27.42 18.53
C MET A 54 15.83 -28.04 17.14
N LYS A 55 15.92 -29.39 17.05
CA LYS A 55 15.88 -30.09 15.77
C LYS A 55 14.57 -29.80 15.02
N LYS A 56 13.44 -29.87 15.72
CA LYS A 56 12.12 -29.55 15.16
C LYS A 56 12.01 -28.09 14.70
N LEU A 57 12.52 -27.14 15.48
CA LEU A 57 12.57 -25.72 15.09
C LEU A 57 13.35 -25.50 13.79
N ILE A 58 14.49 -26.19 13.62
CA ILE A 58 15.28 -26.14 12.37
C ILE A 58 14.49 -26.75 11.21
N GLU A 59 13.83 -27.90 11.40
CA GLU A 59 12.97 -28.53 10.39
C GLU A 59 11.86 -27.57 9.90
N ILE A 60 11.36 -26.70 10.78
CA ILE A 60 10.30 -25.71 10.47
C ILE A 60 10.87 -24.33 10.11
N SER A 61 12.11 -24.30 9.62
CA SER A 61 12.82 -23.15 9.05
C SER A 61 13.27 -22.05 10.05
N PHE A 62 13.32 -22.33 11.35
CA PHE A 62 13.96 -21.38 12.29
C PHE A 62 15.48 -21.52 12.23
N LYS A 63 16.17 -20.40 12.46
CA LYS A 63 17.63 -20.35 12.52
C LYS A 63 18.11 -20.20 13.95
N ARG A 64 19.10 -21.01 14.36
CA ARG A 64 19.77 -20.77 15.64
C ARG A 64 20.64 -19.51 15.54
N ASN A 65 20.46 -18.59 16.47
CA ASN A 65 21.31 -17.41 16.59
C ASN A 65 21.41 -16.97 18.05
N ASP A 66 22.51 -17.34 18.70
CA ASP A 66 22.68 -17.11 20.14
C ASP A 66 22.98 -15.63 20.48
N TYR A 67 23.41 -14.84 19.50
CA TYR A 67 23.79 -13.43 19.67
C TYR A 67 22.65 -12.46 19.32
N ASP A 68 22.00 -12.68 18.18
CA ASP A 68 20.97 -11.80 17.62
C ASP A 68 19.63 -12.54 17.54
N LEU A 69 18.79 -12.32 18.58
CA LEU A 69 17.45 -12.88 18.68
C LEU A 69 16.46 -11.98 17.94
N LYS A 70 16.00 -12.44 16.78
CA LYS A 70 15.05 -11.75 15.91
C LYS A 70 14.01 -12.72 15.37
N GLN A 71 12.94 -12.22 14.79
CA GLN A 71 11.87 -13.06 14.22
C GLN A 71 12.40 -14.18 13.32
N GLY A 72 11.96 -15.41 13.59
CA GLY A 72 12.40 -16.61 12.88
C GLY A 72 13.73 -17.19 13.38
N THR A 73 14.24 -16.70 14.53
CA THR A 73 15.41 -17.29 15.18
C THR A 73 15.08 -17.83 16.57
N PHE A 74 15.98 -18.69 17.07
CA PHE A 74 15.97 -19.14 18.46
C PHE A 74 17.39 -19.11 19.03
N ARG A 75 17.50 -19.03 20.35
CA ARG A 75 18.78 -19.10 21.09
C ARG A 75 18.67 -19.97 22.32
N THR A 76 19.81 -20.50 22.76
CA THR A 76 19.90 -21.22 24.03
C THR A 76 20.74 -20.44 25.05
N LYS A 77 20.33 -20.48 26.32
CA LYS A 77 21.07 -19.93 27.46
C LYS A 77 20.95 -20.87 28.65
N GLY A 78 21.94 -21.73 28.85
CA GLY A 78 21.86 -22.78 29.88
C GLY A 78 20.66 -23.69 29.63
N ASP A 79 19.73 -23.73 30.59
CA ASP A 79 18.54 -24.56 30.56
C ASP A 79 17.32 -23.86 29.94
N THR A 80 17.51 -22.72 29.28
CA THR A 80 16.43 -22.00 28.58
C THR A 80 16.61 -21.98 27.07
N LEU A 81 15.49 -22.12 26.34
CA LEU A 81 15.38 -21.94 24.90
C LEU A 81 14.44 -20.77 24.62
N ASP A 82 14.97 -19.69 24.06
CA ASP A 82 14.18 -18.55 23.60
C ASP A 82 13.88 -18.71 22.11
N VAL A 83 12.60 -18.71 21.74
CA VAL A 83 12.14 -18.75 20.34
C VAL A 83 11.46 -17.43 20.02
N TYR A 84 11.84 -16.78 18.92
CA TYR A 84 11.16 -15.58 18.43
C TYR A 84 10.32 -15.94 17.19
N PRO A 85 8.99 -16.17 17.35
CA PRO A 85 8.15 -16.56 16.22
C PRO A 85 8.06 -15.47 15.15
N LYS A 86 7.94 -15.87 13.88
CA LYS A 86 7.85 -14.93 12.75
C LYS A 86 6.58 -14.09 12.70
N TYR A 87 5.54 -14.50 13.42
CA TYR A 87 4.23 -13.85 13.45
C TYR A 87 4.05 -12.92 14.66
N GLU A 88 4.96 -12.96 15.64
CA GLU A 88 4.90 -12.12 16.84
C GLU A 88 5.58 -10.77 16.64
N ASP A 89 5.11 -9.76 17.36
CA ASP A 89 5.74 -8.45 17.43
C ASP A 89 6.12 -8.14 18.88
N GLY A 90 7.42 -8.04 19.16
CA GLY A 90 7.91 -7.72 20.50
C GLY A 90 7.71 -8.83 21.54
N LYS A 91 7.41 -10.07 21.13
CA LYS A 91 7.23 -11.21 22.03
C LYS A 91 8.06 -12.42 21.61
N ILE A 92 8.74 -13.01 22.59
CA ILE A 92 9.40 -14.32 22.46
C ILE A 92 8.72 -15.32 23.37
N ILE A 93 8.83 -16.60 23.00
CA ILE A 93 8.42 -17.71 23.84
C ILE A 93 9.68 -18.32 24.45
N ARG A 94 9.81 -18.26 25.77
CA ARG A 94 10.88 -18.92 26.52
C ARG A 94 10.38 -20.25 27.06
N PHE A 95 11.14 -21.30 26.78
CA PHE A 95 10.99 -22.61 27.39
C PHE A 95 12.10 -22.80 28.41
N GLU A 96 11.74 -23.06 29.66
CA GLU A 96 12.67 -23.43 30.73
C GLU A 96 12.61 -24.94 30.94
N PHE A 97 13.77 -25.59 30.96
CA PHE A 97 13.87 -27.05 31.02
C PHE A 97 14.40 -27.51 32.38
N PHE A 98 13.86 -28.62 32.88
CA PHE A 98 14.45 -29.38 33.98
C PHE A 98 14.83 -30.77 33.48
N GLY A 99 16.09 -30.92 33.07
CA GLY A 99 16.54 -32.13 32.38
C GLY A 99 15.90 -32.26 30.99
N ASP A 100 15.10 -33.29 30.79
CA ASP A 100 14.43 -33.62 29.51
C ASP A 100 12.93 -33.21 29.51
N GLU A 101 12.49 -32.45 30.50
CA GLU A 101 11.10 -31.97 30.65
C GLU A 101 11.02 -30.45 30.51
N ILE A 102 9.93 -29.97 29.93
CA ILE A 102 9.60 -28.53 29.91
C ILE A 102 9.01 -28.17 31.27
N ASP A 103 9.75 -27.41 32.07
CA ASP A 103 9.31 -26.99 33.40
C ASP A 103 8.33 -25.82 33.32
N THR A 104 8.68 -24.78 32.55
CA THR A 104 7.88 -23.55 32.43
C THR A 104 7.92 -22.99 31.01
N ILE A 105 6.81 -22.38 30.55
CA ILE A 105 6.72 -21.68 29.26
C ILE A 105 6.29 -20.24 29.52
N LEU A 106 7.06 -19.26 29.05
CA LEU A 106 6.84 -17.84 29.33
C LEU A 106 6.73 -17.03 28.02
N GLU A 107 5.82 -16.06 28.00
CA GLU A 107 5.86 -14.95 27.03
C GLU A 107 6.70 -13.81 27.60
N ILE A 108 7.73 -13.37 26.86
CA ILE A 108 8.70 -12.37 27.34
C ILE A 108 8.96 -11.32 26.27
N ASP A 109 9.20 -10.07 26.70
CA ASP A 109 9.77 -9.02 25.87
C ASP A 109 11.26 -9.34 25.54
N PRO A 110 11.65 -9.46 24.26
CA PRO A 110 13.02 -9.82 23.87
C PRO A 110 14.08 -8.79 24.28
N LEU A 111 13.69 -7.53 24.46
CA LEU A 111 14.57 -6.39 24.74
C LEU A 111 14.69 -6.13 26.25
N THR A 112 13.56 -6.01 26.95
CA THR A 112 13.54 -5.67 28.39
C THR A 112 13.66 -6.91 29.28
N GLY A 113 13.25 -8.08 28.78
CA GLY A 113 13.14 -9.30 29.56
C GLY A 113 11.90 -9.34 30.48
N GLU A 114 10.97 -8.39 30.32
CA GLU A 114 9.70 -8.39 31.04
C GLU A 114 8.87 -9.62 30.69
N ILE A 115 8.33 -10.29 31.72
CA ILE A 115 7.46 -11.46 31.55
C ILE A 115 6.03 -10.98 31.40
N PHE A 116 5.43 -11.23 30.25
CA PHE A 116 4.02 -10.91 29.98
C PHE A 116 3.07 -11.92 30.62
N GLY A 117 3.48 -13.19 30.71
CA GLY A 117 2.67 -14.25 31.29
C GLY A 117 3.30 -15.63 31.14
N GLU A 118 2.67 -16.60 31.80
CA GLU A 118 3.02 -18.01 31.72
C GLU A 118 1.96 -18.76 30.91
N LEU A 119 2.40 -19.73 30.10
CA LEU A 119 1.55 -20.52 29.21
C LEU A 119 1.58 -22.00 29.64
N ASP A 120 0.42 -22.64 29.71
CA ASP A 120 0.35 -24.10 29.89
C ASP A 120 0.72 -24.86 28.61
N LYS A 121 0.33 -24.31 27.45
CA LYS A 121 0.55 -24.90 26.12
C LYS A 121 0.83 -23.82 25.10
N VAL A 122 1.66 -24.12 24.12
CA VAL A 122 1.95 -23.25 22.99
C VAL A 122 2.18 -24.07 21.71
N THR A 123 1.74 -23.51 20.59
CA THR A 123 1.99 -24.03 19.25
C THR A 123 2.92 -23.07 18.52
N ILE A 124 4.08 -23.56 18.08
CA ILE A 124 5.01 -22.80 17.25
C ILE A 124 4.78 -23.15 15.78
N TYR A 125 4.41 -22.13 14.99
CA TYR A 125 4.19 -22.26 13.55
C TYR A 125 5.49 -22.10 12.76
N PRO A 126 5.60 -22.70 11.56
CA PRO A 126 6.79 -22.57 10.74
C PRO A 126 7.19 -21.13 10.39
N ALA A 127 8.49 -20.90 10.35
CA ALA A 127 9.11 -19.61 9.99
C ALA A 127 9.14 -19.33 8.47
N SER A 128 8.64 -20.27 7.67
CA SER A 128 8.45 -20.19 6.22
C SER A 128 7.08 -20.76 5.87
N HIS A 129 6.44 -20.24 4.82
CA HIS A 129 5.24 -20.87 4.25
C HIS A 129 5.58 -22.04 3.32
N TYR A 130 6.81 -22.12 2.81
CA TYR A 130 7.29 -23.24 2.00
C TYR A 130 8.11 -24.16 2.89
N VAL A 131 7.41 -25.02 3.64
CA VAL A 131 8.03 -26.05 4.47
C VAL A 131 7.99 -27.36 3.71
N THR A 132 9.15 -27.99 3.58
CA THR A 132 9.29 -29.27 2.89
C THR A 132 9.78 -30.31 3.91
N PRO A 133 9.09 -31.44 4.09
CA PRO A 133 9.57 -32.53 4.93
C PRO A 133 10.95 -33.02 4.47
N PRO A 134 11.90 -33.33 5.38
CA PRO A 134 13.25 -33.78 5.00
C PRO A 134 13.27 -34.99 4.06
N GLU A 135 12.35 -35.93 4.27
CA GLU A 135 12.14 -37.13 3.45
C GLU A 135 11.74 -36.83 1.99
N LEU A 136 11.22 -35.63 1.71
CA LEU A 136 10.81 -35.23 0.38
C LEU A 136 11.92 -34.51 -0.39
N ILE A 137 12.92 -33.96 0.31
CA ILE A 137 14.00 -33.17 -0.29
C ILE A 137 14.81 -34.03 -1.25
N GLU A 138 15.21 -35.25 -0.86
CA GLU A 138 16.00 -36.13 -1.72
C GLU A 138 15.28 -36.47 -3.03
N TRP A 139 13.98 -36.80 -2.94
CA TRP A 139 13.14 -37.05 -4.11
C TRP A 139 13.01 -35.79 -4.97
N ALA A 140 12.72 -34.63 -4.37
CA ALA A 140 12.57 -33.38 -5.10
C ALA A 140 13.86 -33.00 -5.83
N CYS A 141 15.02 -33.15 -5.19
CA CYS A 141 16.32 -32.91 -5.79
C CYS A 141 16.59 -33.84 -6.99
N SER A 142 16.17 -35.11 -6.90
CA SER A 142 16.27 -36.05 -8.03
C SER A 142 15.42 -35.61 -9.23
N GLU A 143 14.17 -35.23 -9.00
CA GLU A 143 13.27 -34.79 -10.06
C GLU A 143 13.70 -33.46 -10.69
N ILE A 144 14.16 -32.51 -9.88
CA ILE A 144 14.72 -31.23 -10.35
C ILE A 144 15.96 -31.48 -11.22
N ARG A 145 16.85 -32.40 -10.80
CA ARG A 145 18.02 -32.78 -11.59
C ARG A 145 17.62 -33.38 -12.93
N SER A 146 16.63 -34.27 -12.94
CA SER A 146 16.11 -34.87 -14.18
C SER A 146 15.55 -33.83 -15.15
N GLU A 147 14.75 -32.88 -14.66
CA GLU A 147 14.21 -31.78 -15.49
C GLU A 147 15.32 -30.85 -16.00
N MET A 148 16.33 -30.58 -15.17
CA MET A 148 17.51 -29.80 -15.57
C MET A 148 18.27 -30.49 -16.71
N GLU A 149 18.58 -31.78 -16.58
CA GLU A 149 19.29 -32.55 -17.61
C GLU A 149 18.52 -32.57 -18.93
N GLU A 150 17.21 -32.74 -18.88
CA GLU A 150 16.35 -32.64 -20.06
C GLU A 150 16.40 -31.24 -20.68
N ARG A 151 16.32 -30.19 -19.86
CA ARG A 151 16.37 -28.80 -20.33
C ARG A 151 17.71 -28.43 -20.94
N VAL A 152 18.82 -28.91 -20.37
CA VAL A 152 20.17 -28.74 -20.92
C VAL A 152 20.29 -29.44 -22.28
N ARG A 153 19.80 -30.69 -22.40
CA ARG A 153 19.76 -31.41 -23.70
C ARG A 153 18.97 -30.63 -24.75
N HIS A 154 17.81 -30.10 -24.39
CA HIS A 154 16.99 -29.26 -25.27
C HIS A 154 17.76 -28.04 -25.78
N PHE A 155 18.39 -27.27 -24.89
CA PHE A 155 19.18 -26.10 -25.29
C PHE A 155 20.39 -26.45 -26.16
N ASN A 156 21.08 -27.55 -25.88
CA ASN A 156 22.19 -28.02 -26.70
C ASN A 156 21.74 -28.41 -28.12
N MET A 157 20.58 -29.05 -28.26
CA MET A 157 19.99 -29.35 -29.58
C MET A 157 19.64 -28.08 -30.36
N GLU A 158 19.15 -27.03 -29.68
CA GLU A 158 18.86 -25.72 -30.27
C GLU A 158 20.09 -24.81 -30.46
N GLN A 159 21.31 -25.29 -30.16
CA GLN A 159 22.55 -24.50 -30.20
C GLN A 159 22.55 -23.28 -29.25
N LYS A 160 21.72 -23.31 -28.20
CA LYS A 160 21.63 -22.29 -27.14
C LYS A 160 22.58 -22.62 -25.99
N LEU A 161 23.88 -22.60 -26.28
CA LEU A 161 24.92 -23.07 -25.36
C LEU A 161 25.03 -22.22 -24.08
N LEU A 162 24.78 -20.91 -24.19
CA LEU A 162 24.83 -20.00 -23.04
C LEU A 162 23.68 -20.27 -22.06
N GLU A 163 22.47 -20.49 -22.58
CA GLU A 163 21.30 -20.84 -21.80
C GLU A 163 21.46 -22.22 -21.13
N ALA A 164 22.03 -23.20 -21.85
CA ALA A 164 22.35 -24.52 -21.31
C ALA A 164 23.31 -24.43 -20.12
N GLN A 165 24.43 -23.73 -20.28
CA GLN A 165 25.40 -23.53 -19.21
C GLN A 165 24.79 -22.79 -18.01
N ARG A 166 23.99 -21.74 -18.29
CA ARG A 166 23.35 -20.93 -17.26
C ARG A 166 22.39 -21.75 -16.39
N ILE A 167 21.51 -22.54 -17.01
CA ILE A 167 20.50 -23.29 -16.26
C ILE A 167 21.15 -24.42 -15.45
N GLU A 168 22.18 -25.07 -16.00
CA GLU A 168 22.94 -26.12 -15.33
C GLU A 168 23.66 -25.59 -14.10
N GLN A 169 24.44 -24.52 -14.24
CA GLN A 169 25.18 -23.91 -13.12
C GLN A 169 24.22 -23.46 -12.01
N ARG A 170 23.15 -22.74 -12.39
CA ARG A 170 22.16 -22.24 -11.43
C ARG A 170 21.50 -23.36 -10.66
N THR A 171 21.02 -24.38 -11.38
CA THR A 171 20.24 -25.46 -10.77
C THR A 171 21.13 -26.38 -9.93
N ASN A 172 22.36 -26.68 -10.35
CA ASN A 172 23.30 -27.45 -9.52
C ASN A 172 23.63 -26.73 -8.22
N TYR A 173 23.87 -25.41 -8.24
CA TYR A 173 24.05 -24.63 -7.02
C TYR A 173 22.81 -24.69 -6.12
N ASP A 174 21.61 -24.48 -6.68
CA ASP A 174 20.37 -24.54 -5.91
C ASP A 174 20.15 -25.95 -5.31
N LEU A 175 20.52 -27.02 -6.03
CA LEU A 175 20.47 -28.42 -5.55
C LEU A 175 21.44 -28.70 -4.41
N GLU A 176 22.68 -28.22 -4.49
CA GLU A 176 23.68 -28.36 -3.42
C GLU A 176 23.18 -27.69 -2.12
N VAL A 177 22.72 -26.44 -2.23
CA VAL A 177 22.20 -25.69 -1.07
C VAL A 177 20.92 -26.33 -0.51
N LEU A 178 20.03 -26.84 -1.37
CA LEU A 178 18.83 -27.56 -0.95
C LEU A 178 19.16 -28.85 -0.18
N GLN A 179 20.18 -29.60 -0.61
CA GLN A 179 20.59 -30.83 0.08
C GLN A 179 21.22 -30.55 1.45
N GLU A 180 21.98 -29.46 1.59
CA GLU A 180 22.63 -29.11 2.85
C GLU A 180 21.67 -28.45 3.86
N THR A 181 20.77 -27.59 3.39
CA THR A 181 19.99 -26.70 4.26
C THR A 181 18.49 -26.92 4.23
N GLY A 182 17.99 -27.72 3.28
CA GLY A 182 16.57 -27.93 3.03
C GLY A 182 15.82 -26.74 2.42
N THR A 183 16.54 -25.68 2.04
CA THR A 183 15.98 -24.51 1.37
C THR A 183 17.02 -23.90 0.43
N CYS A 184 16.64 -22.94 -0.40
CA CYS A 184 17.56 -22.16 -1.23
C CYS A 184 16.95 -20.81 -1.58
N PHE A 185 17.75 -19.92 -2.17
CA PHE A 185 17.22 -18.64 -2.61
C PHE A 185 16.29 -18.82 -3.83
N GLY A 186 15.02 -18.47 -3.66
CA GLY A 186 14.00 -18.68 -4.69
C GLY A 186 13.43 -20.11 -4.69
N VAL A 187 13.41 -20.77 -3.54
CA VAL A 187 12.88 -22.14 -3.34
C VAL A 187 11.47 -22.32 -3.91
N GLU A 188 10.65 -21.25 -3.93
CA GLU A 188 9.29 -21.28 -4.48
C GLU A 188 9.24 -21.66 -5.96
N ASN A 189 10.33 -21.48 -6.72
CA ASN A 189 10.41 -21.88 -8.13
C ASN A 189 10.43 -23.41 -8.32
N TYR A 190 10.67 -24.16 -7.24
CA TYR A 190 10.62 -25.62 -7.20
C TYR A 190 9.39 -26.14 -6.43
N SER A 191 8.46 -25.26 -6.04
CA SER A 191 7.28 -25.59 -5.21
C SER A 191 6.48 -26.79 -5.71
N ARG A 192 6.36 -26.98 -7.03
CA ARG A 192 5.70 -28.15 -7.63
C ARG A 192 6.24 -29.47 -7.08
N PHE A 193 7.56 -29.59 -6.94
CA PHE A 193 8.21 -30.80 -6.45
C PHE A 193 7.97 -30.97 -4.94
N PHE A 194 8.11 -29.90 -4.15
CA PHE A 194 7.87 -29.98 -2.70
C PHE A 194 6.43 -30.34 -2.31
N GLU A 195 5.49 -30.26 -3.25
CA GLU A 195 4.10 -30.64 -3.05
C GLU A 195 3.71 -31.89 -3.86
N LYS A 196 4.66 -32.54 -4.55
CA LYS A 196 4.43 -33.69 -5.45
C LYS A 196 3.31 -33.45 -6.47
N ARG A 197 3.17 -32.21 -6.92
CA ARG A 197 2.13 -31.83 -7.87
C ARG A 197 2.54 -32.14 -9.31
N GLY A 198 1.56 -32.48 -10.14
CA GLY A 198 1.76 -32.62 -11.58
C GLY A 198 1.99 -31.26 -12.28
N PRO A 199 2.62 -31.25 -13.47
CA PRO A 199 2.77 -30.04 -14.29
C PRO A 199 1.44 -29.36 -14.58
N GLY A 200 1.40 -28.02 -14.54
CA GLY A 200 0.22 -27.20 -14.81
C GLY A 200 -0.82 -27.14 -13.68
N SER A 201 -0.66 -27.94 -12.62
CA SER A 201 -1.57 -27.99 -11.48
C SER A 201 -1.77 -26.64 -10.79
N LYS A 202 -2.94 -26.46 -10.19
CA LYS A 202 -3.27 -25.31 -9.35
C LYS A 202 -2.32 -25.28 -8.14
N PRO A 203 -1.60 -24.17 -7.89
CA PRO A 203 -0.81 -24.03 -6.66
C PRO A 203 -1.74 -23.79 -5.46
N PRO A 204 -1.35 -24.22 -4.25
CA PRO A 204 -2.04 -23.81 -3.03
C PRO A 204 -1.89 -22.31 -2.83
N THR A 205 -2.90 -21.67 -2.26
CA THR A 205 -2.97 -20.22 -2.07
C THR A 205 -3.60 -19.90 -0.73
N LEU A 206 -3.69 -18.61 -0.36
CA LEU A 206 -4.42 -18.22 0.85
C LEU A 206 -5.88 -18.70 0.83
N MET A 207 -6.48 -18.81 -0.36
CA MET A 207 -7.85 -19.28 -0.51
C MET A 207 -8.07 -20.71 -0.04
N ASP A 208 -7.01 -21.54 -0.08
CA ASP A 208 -7.04 -22.92 0.38
C ASP A 208 -6.92 -23.01 1.92
N TYR A 209 -6.45 -21.96 2.59
CA TYR A 209 -6.44 -21.85 4.06
C TYR A 209 -7.80 -21.41 4.63
N LEU A 210 -8.72 -20.89 3.81
CA LEU A 210 -9.99 -20.37 4.29
C LEU A 210 -10.94 -21.52 4.74
N PRO A 211 -11.61 -21.39 5.90
CA PRO A 211 -12.57 -22.41 6.38
C PRO A 211 -13.79 -22.47 5.48
N LYS A 212 -14.42 -23.64 5.23
CA LYS A 212 -15.51 -23.89 4.24
C LYS A 212 -16.67 -22.85 4.17
N ASN A 213 -16.94 -22.16 5.26
CA ASN A 213 -17.97 -21.13 5.41
C ASN A 213 -17.47 -19.67 5.23
N ALA A 214 -16.20 -19.45 4.86
CA ALA A 214 -15.65 -18.12 4.67
C ALA A 214 -16.39 -17.30 3.60
N LEU A 215 -16.59 -16.02 3.90
CA LEU A 215 -17.13 -15.00 3.00
C LEU A 215 -15.98 -14.24 2.33
N ILE A 216 -16.05 -14.07 1.01
CA ILE A 216 -15.08 -13.26 0.26
C ILE A 216 -15.73 -11.94 -0.12
N MET A 217 -15.14 -10.83 0.29
CA MET A 217 -15.53 -9.50 -0.17
C MET A 217 -14.48 -8.98 -1.15
N ILE A 218 -14.93 -8.58 -2.33
CA ILE A 218 -14.06 -8.02 -3.37
C ILE A 218 -14.38 -6.53 -3.46
N ASP A 219 -13.54 -5.73 -2.81
CA ASP A 219 -13.62 -4.28 -2.86
C ASP A 219 -13.20 -3.75 -4.22
N GLU A 220 -13.80 -2.63 -4.62
CA GLU A 220 -13.67 -2.01 -5.94
C GLU A 220 -13.67 -3.04 -7.08
N SER A 221 -14.68 -3.93 -7.05
CA SER A 221 -14.69 -5.17 -7.85
C SER A 221 -14.47 -4.96 -9.35
N HIS A 222 -14.90 -3.81 -9.85
CA HIS A 222 -14.76 -3.41 -11.25
C HIS A 222 -13.29 -3.21 -11.68
N ILE A 223 -12.36 -3.01 -10.74
CA ILE A 223 -10.90 -3.02 -10.96
C ILE A 223 -10.30 -4.35 -10.48
N THR A 224 -10.67 -4.79 -9.28
CA THR A 224 -10.05 -5.95 -8.63
C THR A 224 -10.29 -7.25 -9.41
N VAL A 225 -11.48 -7.46 -9.98
CA VAL A 225 -11.81 -8.67 -10.76
C VAL A 225 -10.97 -8.74 -12.05
N PRO A 226 -10.91 -7.70 -12.91
CA PRO A 226 -9.97 -7.67 -14.04
C PRO A 226 -8.50 -7.87 -13.63
N GLN A 227 -8.08 -7.28 -12.50
CA GLN A 227 -6.71 -7.43 -12.00
C GLN A 227 -6.40 -8.90 -11.68
N ILE A 228 -7.27 -9.59 -10.94
CA ILE A 228 -7.17 -11.05 -10.67
C ILE A 228 -7.04 -11.82 -11.99
N GLY A 229 -7.86 -11.51 -13.00
CA GLY A 229 -7.80 -12.16 -14.31
C GLY A 229 -6.51 -11.90 -15.11
N GLY A 230 -5.85 -10.77 -14.86
CA GLY A 230 -4.60 -10.38 -15.51
C GLY A 230 -3.33 -11.02 -14.92
N MET A 231 -3.35 -11.38 -13.62
CA MET A 231 -2.14 -11.79 -12.89
C MET A 231 -1.45 -13.02 -13.50
N TYR A 232 -2.20 -14.06 -13.88
CA TYR A 232 -1.62 -15.26 -14.48
C TYR A 232 -0.90 -14.97 -15.81
N ARG A 233 -1.52 -14.18 -16.70
CA ARG A 233 -0.94 -13.88 -18.02
C ARG A 233 0.34 -13.06 -17.89
N GLY A 234 0.34 -12.07 -17.01
CA GLY A 234 1.52 -11.25 -16.74
C GLY A 234 2.67 -12.04 -16.12
N ASP A 235 2.39 -12.87 -15.12
CA ASP A 235 3.40 -13.72 -14.48
C ASP A 235 3.98 -14.74 -15.47
N ARG A 236 3.10 -15.39 -16.25
CA ARG A 236 3.50 -16.38 -17.26
C ARG A 236 4.39 -15.78 -18.33
N ALA A 237 4.02 -14.65 -18.93
CA ALA A 237 4.84 -14.01 -19.97
C ALA A 237 6.25 -13.68 -19.47
N ARG A 238 6.36 -13.12 -18.26
CA ARG A 238 7.65 -12.82 -17.62
C ARG A 238 8.47 -14.10 -17.40
N LYS A 239 7.86 -15.15 -16.89
CA LYS A 239 8.55 -16.40 -16.55
C LYS A 239 8.92 -17.22 -17.79
N GLU A 240 8.11 -17.18 -18.84
CA GLU A 240 8.43 -17.80 -20.13
C GLU A 240 9.74 -17.23 -20.67
N THR A 241 9.95 -15.91 -20.64
CA THR A 241 11.23 -15.28 -21.00
C THR A 241 12.40 -15.79 -20.14
N LEU A 242 12.22 -15.94 -18.83
CA LEU A 242 13.27 -16.48 -17.95
C LEU A 242 13.60 -17.94 -18.28
N VAL A 243 12.59 -18.74 -18.61
CA VAL A 243 12.74 -20.15 -18.99
C VAL A 243 13.38 -20.29 -20.37
N GLU A 244 13.02 -19.43 -21.32
CA GLU A 244 13.60 -19.38 -22.67
C GLU A 244 15.08 -19.02 -22.65
N HIS A 245 15.48 -18.10 -21.76
CA HIS A 245 16.87 -17.69 -21.58
C HIS A 245 17.60 -18.48 -20.49
N GLY A 246 17.10 -19.65 -20.07
CA GLY A 246 17.84 -20.55 -19.17
C GLY A 246 18.12 -20.00 -17.77
N PHE A 247 17.34 -19.03 -17.29
CA PHE A 247 17.42 -18.56 -15.89
C PHE A 247 16.62 -19.43 -14.92
N ARG A 248 15.58 -20.11 -15.41
CA ARG A 248 14.69 -20.98 -14.62
C ARG A 248 14.29 -22.24 -15.41
N LEU A 249 13.98 -23.32 -14.69
CA LEU A 249 13.42 -24.53 -15.27
C LEU A 249 11.96 -24.33 -15.69
N PRO A 250 11.42 -25.15 -16.61
CA PRO A 250 10.00 -25.10 -17.00
C PRO A 250 9.04 -25.22 -15.80
N SER A 251 9.37 -26.02 -14.78
CA SER A 251 8.62 -26.12 -13.52
C SER A 251 8.39 -24.80 -12.79
N ALA A 252 9.23 -23.79 -13.01
CA ALA A 252 9.05 -22.47 -12.40
C ALA A 252 7.75 -21.77 -12.86
N LEU A 253 7.16 -22.19 -13.99
CA LEU A 253 5.85 -21.75 -14.47
C LEU A 253 4.69 -22.29 -13.63
N ASP A 254 4.91 -23.37 -12.87
CA ASP A 254 3.91 -23.98 -12.00
C ASP A 254 3.86 -23.33 -10.60
N ASN A 255 4.88 -22.54 -10.27
CA ASN A 255 4.78 -21.51 -9.25
C ASN A 255 4.12 -20.29 -9.88
N ARG A 256 2.82 -20.08 -9.70
CA ARG A 256 2.09 -19.03 -10.42
C ARG A 256 0.92 -18.54 -9.58
N PRO A 257 0.31 -17.41 -9.91
CA PRO A 257 -1.01 -17.11 -9.39
C PRO A 257 -2.07 -18.06 -9.99
N LEU A 258 -3.24 -18.09 -9.37
CA LEU A 258 -4.41 -18.74 -9.92
C LEU A 258 -4.75 -18.17 -11.30
N LYS A 259 -5.17 -19.05 -12.20
CA LYS A 259 -5.93 -18.64 -13.38
C LYS A 259 -7.28 -18.10 -12.94
N PHE A 260 -7.90 -17.27 -13.77
CA PHE A 260 -9.20 -16.70 -13.44
C PHE A 260 -10.26 -17.79 -13.22
N GLU A 261 -10.24 -18.84 -14.05
CA GLU A 261 -11.16 -19.97 -13.97
C GLU A 261 -10.94 -20.79 -12.69
N GLU A 262 -9.68 -20.89 -12.22
CA GLU A 262 -9.34 -21.55 -10.96
C GLU A 262 -9.82 -20.73 -9.76
N PHE A 263 -9.74 -19.40 -9.84
CA PHE A 263 -10.33 -18.50 -8.83
C PHE A 263 -11.85 -18.59 -8.83
N GLU A 264 -12.49 -18.58 -10.00
CA GLU A 264 -13.94 -18.70 -10.14
C GLU A 264 -14.47 -20.01 -9.58
N ALA A 265 -13.76 -21.12 -9.78
CA ALA A 265 -14.15 -22.44 -9.28
C ALA A 265 -14.13 -22.57 -7.74
N ILE A 266 -13.54 -21.60 -7.02
CA ILE A 266 -13.53 -21.59 -5.55
C ILE A 266 -14.95 -21.37 -5.02
N SER A 267 -15.60 -22.45 -4.60
CA SER A 267 -16.97 -22.44 -4.09
C SER A 267 -17.07 -21.75 -2.73
N ARG A 268 -17.30 -20.44 -2.76
CA ARG A 268 -17.41 -19.54 -1.59
C ARG A 268 -18.46 -18.47 -1.87
N PRO A 269 -19.25 -18.06 -0.86
CA PRO A 269 -20.03 -16.83 -0.95
C PRO A 269 -19.13 -15.64 -1.28
N ARG A 270 -19.56 -14.80 -2.23
CA ARG A 270 -18.82 -13.61 -2.67
C ARG A 270 -19.74 -12.40 -2.63
N ILE A 271 -19.21 -11.28 -2.14
CA ILE A 271 -19.82 -9.96 -2.25
C ILE A 271 -18.89 -9.10 -3.09
N TYR A 272 -19.41 -8.60 -4.20
CA TYR A 272 -18.73 -7.62 -5.04
C TYR A 272 -19.15 -6.22 -4.60
N VAL A 273 -18.19 -5.41 -4.15
CA VAL A 273 -18.45 -4.05 -3.68
C VAL A 273 -17.93 -3.08 -4.73
N SER A 274 -18.82 -2.29 -5.31
CA SER A 274 -18.45 -1.27 -6.31
C SER A 274 -19.60 -0.29 -6.54
N ALA A 275 -19.29 1.00 -6.62
CA ALA A 275 -20.24 2.02 -7.08
C ALA A 275 -20.55 1.91 -8.58
N THR A 276 -19.68 1.23 -9.33
CA THR A 276 -19.72 1.05 -10.78
C THR A 276 -19.37 -0.40 -11.16
N PRO A 277 -20.24 -1.40 -10.90
CA PRO A 277 -19.94 -2.81 -11.17
C PRO A 277 -19.40 -3.08 -12.58
N GLY A 278 -18.43 -3.97 -12.67
CA GLY A 278 -17.81 -4.38 -13.94
C GLY A 278 -18.73 -5.25 -14.80
N GLU A 279 -18.27 -5.58 -16.02
CA GLU A 279 -19.05 -6.44 -16.94
C GLU A 279 -19.22 -7.85 -16.38
N TYR A 280 -18.21 -8.34 -15.66
CA TYR A 280 -18.22 -9.66 -15.06
C TYR A 280 -19.35 -9.76 -14.03
N GLU A 281 -19.48 -8.78 -13.14
CA GLU A 281 -20.48 -8.75 -12.08
C GLU A 281 -21.88 -8.58 -12.67
N LEU A 282 -22.04 -7.65 -13.62
CA LEU A 282 -23.32 -7.41 -14.30
C LEU A 282 -23.83 -8.63 -15.09
N LYS A 283 -22.92 -9.48 -15.56
CA LYS A 283 -23.26 -10.71 -16.31
C LYS A 283 -23.52 -11.90 -15.40
N ASN A 284 -22.75 -12.07 -14.33
CA ASN A 284 -22.74 -13.29 -13.53
C ASN A 284 -23.56 -13.20 -12.23
N VAL A 285 -23.90 -11.99 -11.78
CA VAL A 285 -24.75 -11.80 -10.59
C VAL A 285 -26.19 -11.56 -11.06
N PRO A 286 -27.18 -12.35 -10.59
CA PRO A 286 -28.59 -12.10 -10.85
C PRO A 286 -29.04 -10.73 -10.32
N ARG A 287 -29.90 -10.02 -11.07
CA ARG A 287 -30.33 -8.64 -10.72
C ARG A 287 -31.06 -8.53 -9.39
N ASP A 288 -31.78 -9.58 -8.98
CA ASP A 288 -32.48 -9.67 -7.70
C ASP A 288 -31.53 -9.82 -6.49
N GLN A 289 -30.24 -10.07 -6.74
CA GLN A 289 -29.19 -10.12 -5.71
C GLN A 289 -28.43 -8.80 -5.56
N PHE A 290 -28.78 -7.76 -6.33
CA PHE A 290 -28.15 -6.45 -6.22
C PHE A 290 -28.69 -5.73 -4.99
N ALA A 291 -27.78 -5.40 -4.06
CA ALA A 291 -28.08 -4.52 -2.94
C ALA A 291 -27.58 -3.11 -3.27
N GLU A 292 -28.52 -2.18 -3.48
CA GLU A 292 -28.20 -0.78 -3.73
C GLU A 292 -28.10 0.00 -2.41
N GLN A 293 -26.96 0.69 -2.20
CA GLN A 293 -26.74 1.54 -1.04
C GLN A 293 -26.27 2.94 -1.50
N ILE A 294 -27.21 3.87 -1.61
CA ILE A 294 -26.98 5.23 -2.14
C ILE A 294 -27.17 6.33 -1.08
N ILE A 295 -27.83 6.04 0.04
CA ILE A 295 -28.06 7.01 1.11
C ILE A 295 -26.79 7.14 1.95
N ARG A 296 -26.26 8.37 2.06
CA ARG A 296 -25.11 8.67 2.90
C ARG A 296 -25.57 9.00 4.33
N PRO A 297 -24.92 8.47 5.38
CA PRO A 297 -25.30 8.76 6.77
C PRO A 297 -25.34 10.25 7.12
N THR A 298 -24.59 11.08 6.40
CA THR A 298 -24.44 12.52 6.63
C THR A 298 -25.45 13.37 5.85
N GLY A 299 -26.32 12.72 5.07
CA GLY A 299 -27.25 13.38 4.15
C GLY A 299 -26.59 13.98 2.91
N LEU A 300 -25.28 13.81 2.70
CA LEU A 300 -24.62 14.29 1.48
C LEU A 300 -25.25 13.63 0.23
N ILE A 301 -25.51 14.46 -0.76
CA ILE A 301 -26.15 14.06 -2.02
C ILE A 301 -25.14 14.05 -3.17
N ASP A 302 -25.45 13.31 -4.23
CA ASP A 302 -24.67 13.30 -5.46
C ASP A 302 -24.65 14.72 -6.07
N PRO A 303 -23.51 15.19 -6.63
CA PRO A 303 -23.31 16.58 -7.03
C PRO A 303 -24.11 16.95 -8.28
N GLU A 304 -24.32 18.24 -8.51
CA GLU A 304 -24.88 18.72 -9.78
C GLU A 304 -23.84 18.63 -10.90
N ILE A 305 -24.28 18.24 -12.10
CA ILE A 305 -23.44 18.16 -13.30
C ILE A 305 -23.90 19.24 -14.30
N GLU A 306 -22.99 20.13 -14.67
CA GLU A 306 -23.19 21.12 -15.72
C GLU A 306 -22.38 20.76 -16.96
N VAL A 307 -22.96 20.89 -18.15
CA VAL A 307 -22.25 20.71 -19.43
C VAL A 307 -22.02 22.08 -20.08
N LYS A 308 -20.76 22.43 -20.30
CA LYS A 308 -20.34 23.69 -20.94
C LYS A 308 -19.58 23.41 -22.26
N PRO A 309 -19.61 24.33 -23.24
CA PRO A 309 -18.88 24.18 -24.49
C PRO A 309 -17.36 24.05 -24.26
N ALA A 310 -16.65 23.32 -25.14
CA ALA A 310 -15.18 23.24 -25.06
C ALA A 310 -14.51 24.56 -25.50
N ALA A 311 -15.20 25.36 -26.32
CA ALA A 311 -14.75 26.68 -26.71
C ALA A 311 -14.68 27.63 -25.49
N GLY A 312 -13.50 28.20 -25.23
CA GLY A 312 -13.28 29.09 -24.09
C GLY A 312 -13.21 28.37 -22.73
N GLN A 313 -13.12 27.04 -22.71
CA GLN A 313 -13.14 26.24 -21.48
C GLN A 313 -12.08 26.66 -20.43
N ILE A 314 -10.90 27.09 -20.87
CA ILE A 314 -9.80 27.47 -19.97
C ILE A 314 -10.14 28.76 -19.22
N ASP A 315 -10.69 29.76 -19.92
CA ASP A 315 -11.07 31.04 -19.34
C ASP A 315 -12.25 30.88 -18.37
N ASP A 316 -13.28 30.11 -18.77
CA ASP A 316 -14.42 29.79 -17.89
C ASP A 316 -13.95 29.02 -16.65
N LEU A 317 -13.08 28.00 -16.82
CA LEU A 317 -12.55 27.24 -15.69
C LEU A 317 -11.73 28.11 -14.74
N LEU A 318 -10.95 29.07 -15.25
CA LEU A 318 -10.20 30.01 -14.40
C LEU A 318 -11.13 30.87 -13.54
N GLU A 319 -12.26 31.34 -14.08
CA GLU A 319 -13.27 32.08 -13.32
C GLU A 319 -13.91 31.20 -12.25
N GLU A 320 -14.27 29.96 -12.60
CA GLU A 320 -14.86 29.00 -11.69
C GLU A 320 -13.91 28.63 -10.54
N ILE A 321 -12.63 28.43 -10.84
CA ILE A 321 -11.57 28.23 -9.84
C ILE A 321 -11.53 29.43 -8.89
N ARG A 322 -11.51 30.66 -9.40
CA ARG A 322 -11.46 31.87 -8.55
C ARG A 322 -12.66 31.98 -7.62
N VAL A 323 -13.85 31.55 -8.05
CA VAL A 323 -15.05 31.51 -7.20
C VAL A 323 -14.89 30.49 -6.07
N VAL A 324 -14.39 29.30 -6.37
CA VAL A 324 -14.17 28.22 -5.40
C VAL A 324 -13.09 28.59 -4.38
N VAL A 325 -11.96 29.16 -4.85
CA VAL A 325 -10.84 29.60 -4.01
C VAL A 325 -11.28 30.69 -3.02
N LYS A 326 -12.17 31.61 -3.41
CA LYS A 326 -12.75 32.62 -2.50
C LYS A 326 -13.51 31.99 -1.32
N ARG A 327 -14.08 30.79 -1.50
CA ARG A 327 -14.74 30.03 -0.42
C ARG A 327 -13.78 29.14 0.38
N LYS A 328 -12.47 29.18 0.07
CA LYS A 328 -11.42 28.31 0.66
C LYS A 328 -11.67 26.83 0.41
N GLU A 329 -12.32 26.49 -0.70
CA GLU A 329 -12.52 25.13 -1.17
C GLU A 329 -11.44 24.74 -2.19
N ARG A 330 -11.45 23.49 -2.67
CA ARG A 330 -10.46 22.95 -3.61
C ARG A 330 -11.09 22.52 -4.92
N VAL A 331 -10.26 22.47 -5.97
CA VAL A 331 -10.66 22.10 -7.33
C VAL A 331 -9.82 20.93 -7.83
N LEU A 332 -10.47 19.95 -8.45
CA LEU A 332 -9.79 18.92 -9.23
C LEU A 332 -10.06 19.16 -10.72
N VAL A 333 -9.02 19.09 -11.54
CA VAL A 333 -9.12 19.23 -13.00
C VAL A 333 -8.63 17.95 -13.66
N CYS A 334 -9.53 17.26 -14.35
CA CYS A 334 -9.26 16.02 -15.08
C CYS A 334 -9.02 16.33 -16.57
N THR A 335 -7.80 16.08 -17.06
CA THR A 335 -7.42 16.22 -18.48
C THR A 335 -7.35 14.84 -19.15
N LEU A 336 -6.97 14.79 -20.44
CA LEU A 336 -6.73 13.53 -21.17
C LEU A 336 -5.24 13.20 -21.34
N THR A 337 -4.36 14.20 -21.35
CA THR A 337 -2.95 14.03 -21.70
C THR A 337 -2.04 14.70 -20.68
N LYS A 338 -0.83 14.14 -20.52
CA LYS A 338 0.23 14.72 -19.66
C LYS A 338 0.54 16.15 -20.08
N ARG A 339 0.75 16.35 -21.38
CA ARG A 339 1.06 17.66 -21.96
C ARG A 339 0.00 18.72 -21.61
N MET A 340 -1.29 18.40 -21.76
CA MET A 340 -2.35 19.34 -21.42
C MET A 340 -2.39 19.64 -19.91
N ALA A 341 -2.13 18.65 -19.07
CA ALA A 341 -2.06 18.87 -17.62
C ALA A 341 -0.89 19.78 -17.22
N GLU A 342 0.27 19.60 -17.85
CA GLU A 342 1.46 20.45 -17.67
C GLU A 342 1.18 21.88 -18.14
N GLU A 343 0.71 22.04 -19.39
CA GLU A 343 0.37 23.35 -19.99
C GLU A 343 -0.68 24.11 -19.15
N LEU A 344 -1.71 23.42 -18.64
CA LEU A 344 -2.72 24.05 -17.78
C LEU A 344 -2.18 24.44 -16.41
N THR A 345 -1.28 23.62 -15.86
CA THR A 345 -0.65 23.92 -14.58
C THR A 345 0.21 25.18 -14.70
N GLU A 346 1.05 25.27 -15.74
CA GLU A 346 1.83 26.48 -16.03
C GLU A 346 0.96 27.71 -16.29
N TYR A 347 -0.13 27.55 -17.05
CA TYR A 347 -1.05 28.65 -17.33
C TYR A 347 -1.74 29.17 -16.06
N PHE A 348 -2.27 28.28 -15.21
CA PHE A 348 -2.93 28.67 -13.96
C PHE A 348 -1.95 29.30 -12.96
N ASP A 349 -0.74 28.76 -12.87
CA ASP A 349 0.33 29.32 -12.04
C ASP A 349 0.69 30.75 -12.49
N GLY A 350 0.87 30.97 -13.80
CA GLY A 350 1.11 32.28 -14.39
C GLY A 350 -0.04 33.28 -14.20
N MET A 351 -1.26 32.81 -13.93
CA MET A 351 -2.44 33.62 -13.58
C MET A 351 -2.61 33.82 -12.06
N GLY A 352 -1.64 33.38 -11.26
CA GLY A 352 -1.60 33.54 -9.81
C GLY A 352 -2.46 32.53 -9.03
N ILE A 353 -2.83 31.40 -9.64
CA ILE A 353 -3.54 30.31 -8.97
C ILE A 353 -2.51 29.35 -8.39
N ARG A 354 -2.67 28.98 -7.10
CA ARG A 354 -1.82 27.96 -6.48
C ARG A 354 -2.24 26.58 -6.98
N VAL A 355 -1.45 26.00 -7.87
CA VAL A 355 -1.77 24.75 -8.58
C VAL A 355 -0.63 23.75 -8.52
N ARG A 356 -0.98 22.47 -8.51
CA ARG A 356 -0.03 21.35 -8.67
C ARG A 356 -0.54 20.35 -9.71
N TYR A 357 0.41 19.65 -10.33
CA TYR A 357 0.17 18.59 -11.29
C TYR A 357 0.38 17.22 -10.65
N LEU A 358 -0.54 16.28 -10.89
CA LEU A 358 -0.42 14.88 -10.49
C LEU A 358 -0.31 13.96 -11.72
N HIS A 359 0.86 13.32 -11.88
CA HIS A 359 1.12 12.35 -12.94
C HIS A 359 1.35 10.93 -12.44
N SER A 360 1.35 9.98 -13.37
CA SER A 360 1.41 8.54 -13.10
C SER A 360 2.77 8.02 -12.62
N GLU A 361 3.84 8.83 -12.75
CA GLU A 361 5.22 8.45 -12.38
C GLU A 361 5.63 9.02 -11.01
N ILE A 362 4.76 9.82 -10.39
CA ILE A 362 4.93 10.28 -9.01
C ILE A 362 4.90 9.07 -8.09
N ASP A 363 5.88 9.00 -7.18
CA ASP A 363 5.93 7.93 -6.19
C ASP A 363 4.72 7.98 -5.24
N THR A 364 4.39 6.85 -4.62
CA THR A 364 3.24 6.77 -3.70
C THR A 364 3.38 7.77 -2.55
N MET A 365 4.59 7.98 -2.01
CA MET A 365 4.84 8.92 -0.93
C MET A 365 4.60 10.37 -1.37
N GLU A 366 5.20 10.78 -2.48
CA GLU A 366 5.06 12.12 -3.05
C GLU A 366 3.60 12.42 -3.43
N ARG A 367 2.87 11.42 -3.93
CA ARG A 367 1.42 11.53 -4.18
C ARG A 367 0.65 11.81 -2.89
N MET A 368 0.97 11.14 -1.79
CA MET A 368 0.30 11.38 -0.50
C MET A 368 0.62 12.78 0.05
N GLU A 369 1.85 13.26 -0.11
CA GLU A 369 2.25 14.62 0.27
C GLU A 369 1.46 15.67 -0.49
N LEU A 370 1.39 15.56 -1.82
CA LEU A 370 0.57 16.43 -2.65
C LEU A 370 -0.89 16.47 -2.15
N LEU A 371 -1.52 15.30 -2.00
CA LEU A 371 -2.92 15.26 -1.54
C LEU A 371 -3.10 15.88 -0.15
N ARG A 372 -2.16 15.67 0.77
CA ARG A 372 -2.17 16.29 2.09
C ARG A 372 -2.05 17.81 2.01
N ASP A 373 -1.18 18.33 1.16
CA ASP A 373 -0.93 19.76 1.01
C ASP A 373 -2.09 20.48 0.28
N LEU A 374 -2.77 19.79 -0.64
CA LEU A 374 -4.06 20.23 -1.17
C LEU A 374 -5.07 20.42 -0.04
N ARG A 375 -5.20 19.45 0.88
CA ARG A 375 -6.14 19.55 2.00
C ARG A 375 -5.77 20.67 2.97
N LYS A 376 -4.48 20.84 3.29
CA LYS A 376 -3.98 21.98 4.09
C LYS A 376 -4.25 23.33 3.42
N GLY A 377 -4.34 23.34 2.09
CA GLY A 377 -4.51 24.55 1.30
C GLY A 377 -3.21 25.27 1.04
N GLU A 378 -2.09 24.54 0.95
CA GLU A 378 -0.84 25.06 0.37
C GLU A 378 -1.08 25.46 -1.10
N TYR A 379 -1.89 24.66 -1.78
CA TYR A 379 -2.43 24.96 -3.09
C TYR A 379 -3.92 24.64 -3.16
N ASP A 380 -4.59 25.20 -4.16
CA ASP A 380 -6.04 25.17 -4.29
C ASP A 380 -6.55 24.24 -5.40
N VAL A 381 -5.71 23.99 -6.41
CA VAL A 381 -6.06 23.24 -7.62
C VAL A 381 -5.10 22.08 -7.82
N LEU A 382 -5.65 20.90 -8.13
CA LEU A 382 -4.88 19.75 -8.57
C LEU A 382 -5.31 19.34 -9.99
N VAL A 383 -4.36 19.37 -10.92
CA VAL A 383 -4.57 18.96 -12.31
C VAL A 383 -4.01 17.55 -12.50
N GLY A 384 -4.72 16.68 -13.21
CA GLY A 384 -4.18 15.38 -13.58
C GLY A 384 -5.04 14.64 -14.60
N ILE A 385 -4.54 13.50 -15.07
CA ILE A 385 -5.21 12.73 -16.12
C ILE A 385 -6.21 11.75 -15.50
N ASN A 386 -5.67 10.83 -14.70
CA ASN A 386 -6.44 9.93 -13.89
C ASN A 386 -6.18 10.28 -12.43
N LEU A 387 -6.85 11.34 -11.99
CA LEU A 387 -6.87 11.67 -10.57
C LEU A 387 -7.53 10.54 -9.77
N LEU A 388 -8.34 9.69 -10.40
CA LEU A 388 -9.03 8.54 -9.79
C LEU A 388 -8.06 7.38 -9.55
N ARG A 389 -7.36 7.43 -8.41
CA ARG A 389 -7.00 6.19 -7.71
C ARG A 389 -7.79 6.13 -6.41
N GLU A 390 -7.99 4.91 -5.94
CA GLU A 390 -8.63 4.57 -4.67
C GLU A 390 -8.04 5.42 -3.52
N GLY A 391 -8.84 5.68 -2.49
CA GLY A 391 -8.38 6.39 -1.28
C GLY A 391 -8.39 7.92 -1.32
N LEU A 392 -8.88 8.56 -2.38
CA LEU A 392 -9.08 10.02 -2.40
C LEU A 392 -10.35 10.44 -1.67
N ASP A 393 -10.25 10.66 -0.36
CA ASP A 393 -11.30 11.32 0.44
C ASP A 393 -10.91 12.78 0.69
N LEU A 394 -11.41 13.67 -0.17
CA LEU A 394 -11.10 15.10 -0.16
C LEU A 394 -12.37 15.92 0.09
N PRO A 395 -12.83 16.03 1.36
CA PRO A 395 -14.04 16.80 1.69
C PRO A 395 -13.90 18.30 1.38
N GLU A 396 -12.68 18.81 1.21
CA GLU A 396 -12.41 20.19 0.84
C GLU A 396 -12.68 20.49 -0.65
N VAL A 397 -12.80 19.46 -1.50
CA VAL A 397 -13.08 19.61 -2.94
C VAL A 397 -14.57 19.88 -3.17
N SER A 398 -14.90 21.00 -3.80
CA SER A 398 -16.28 21.37 -4.15
C SER A 398 -16.52 21.51 -5.66
N LEU A 399 -15.46 21.55 -6.47
CA LEU A 399 -15.55 21.57 -7.92
C LEU A 399 -14.65 20.51 -8.54
N ILE A 400 -15.21 19.76 -9.48
CA ILE A 400 -14.44 18.91 -10.38
C ILE A 400 -14.71 19.34 -11.82
N ALA A 401 -13.66 19.69 -12.54
CA ALA A 401 -13.73 20.02 -13.96
C ALA A 401 -13.21 18.84 -14.79
N VAL A 402 -14.00 18.38 -15.75
CA VAL A 402 -13.60 17.33 -16.70
C VAL A 402 -13.47 17.95 -18.07
N LEU A 403 -12.22 18.15 -18.50
CA LEU A 403 -11.93 18.63 -19.84
C LEU A 403 -12.08 17.50 -20.85
N ASP A 404 -12.48 17.86 -22.07
CA ASP A 404 -12.69 16.92 -23.18
C ASP A 404 -13.61 15.75 -22.76
N ALA A 405 -14.72 16.06 -22.08
CA ALA A 405 -15.64 15.06 -21.54
C ALA A 405 -16.32 14.23 -22.65
N ASP A 406 -16.36 14.75 -23.88
CA ASP A 406 -16.96 14.10 -25.05
C ASP A 406 -16.01 13.15 -25.80
N LYS A 407 -14.74 13.04 -25.38
CA LYS A 407 -13.76 12.16 -26.01
C LYS A 407 -13.82 10.77 -25.38
N GLU A 408 -14.66 9.92 -25.96
CA GLU A 408 -14.84 8.54 -25.48
C GLU A 408 -13.53 7.75 -25.46
N GLY A 409 -13.42 6.86 -24.47
CA GLY A 409 -12.24 6.06 -24.21
C GLY A 409 -12.22 5.64 -22.75
N TYR A 410 -11.12 5.01 -22.31
CA TYR A 410 -11.00 4.54 -20.93
C TYR A 410 -11.25 5.64 -19.89
N LEU A 411 -10.68 6.84 -20.08
CA LEU A 411 -10.78 7.96 -19.13
C LEU A 411 -12.16 8.66 -19.12
N ARG A 412 -13.01 8.41 -20.12
CA ARG A 412 -14.35 9.03 -20.27
C ARG A 412 -15.43 7.98 -20.50
N SER A 413 -15.19 6.76 -20.05
CA SER A 413 -16.22 5.72 -19.99
C SER A 413 -17.26 6.06 -18.92
N VAL A 414 -18.45 5.48 -19.02
CA VAL A 414 -19.52 5.61 -18.02
C VAL A 414 -18.99 5.41 -16.60
N ARG A 415 -18.19 4.34 -16.38
CA ARG A 415 -17.63 4.01 -15.06
C ARG A 415 -16.69 5.10 -14.58
N SER A 416 -15.76 5.52 -15.43
CA SER A 416 -14.78 6.56 -15.10
C SER A 416 -15.46 7.89 -14.76
N LEU A 417 -16.47 8.29 -15.54
CA LEU A 417 -17.23 9.52 -15.28
C LEU A 417 -17.98 9.45 -13.94
N ILE A 418 -18.69 8.35 -13.65
CA ILE A 418 -19.39 8.17 -12.37
C ILE A 418 -18.41 8.23 -11.20
N GLN A 419 -17.21 7.64 -11.34
CA GLN A 419 -16.18 7.71 -10.31
C GLN A 419 -15.63 9.12 -10.11
N ILE A 420 -15.43 9.89 -11.19
CA ILE A 420 -15.02 11.30 -11.11
C ILE A 420 -16.09 12.09 -10.35
N VAL A 421 -17.35 11.97 -10.78
CA VAL A 421 -18.49 12.66 -10.17
C VAL A 421 -18.62 12.32 -8.69
N GLY A 422 -18.46 11.04 -8.33
CA GLY A 422 -18.54 10.57 -6.95
C GLY A 422 -17.54 11.23 -5.99
N ARG A 423 -16.41 11.77 -6.49
CA ARG A 423 -15.43 12.50 -5.65
C ARG A 423 -15.95 13.87 -5.19
N ALA A 424 -16.82 14.53 -5.97
CA ALA A 424 -17.45 15.78 -5.56
C ALA A 424 -18.58 15.56 -4.53
N ALA A 425 -19.09 14.34 -4.38
CA ALA A 425 -20.17 14.01 -3.44
C ALA A 425 -19.75 14.01 -1.95
N ARG A 426 -18.52 14.42 -1.64
CA ARG A 426 -17.99 14.54 -0.27
C ARG A 426 -18.19 15.93 0.35
N ASN A 427 -18.61 16.92 -0.45
CA ASN A 427 -18.79 18.30 -0.04
C ASN A 427 -20.24 18.75 -0.32
N VAL A 428 -20.84 19.50 0.60
CA VAL A 428 -22.20 20.06 0.44
C VAL A 428 -22.33 21.02 -0.76
N HIS A 429 -21.24 21.67 -1.15
CA HIS A 429 -21.14 22.53 -2.33
C HIS A 429 -20.59 21.80 -3.57
N GLY A 430 -20.52 20.47 -3.51
CA GLY A 430 -20.01 19.62 -4.58
C GLY A 430 -20.77 19.80 -5.89
N ARG A 431 -20.05 20.17 -6.94
CA ARG A 431 -20.54 20.22 -8.32
C ARG A 431 -19.47 19.77 -9.31
N VAL A 432 -19.90 19.42 -10.52
CA VAL A 432 -19.05 18.93 -11.60
C VAL A 432 -19.35 19.71 -12.87
N VAL A 433 -18.30 20.09 -13.61
CA VAL A 433 -18.42 20.74 -14.92
C VAL A 433 -17.78 19.84 -15.98
N PHE A 434 -18.58 19.44 -16.97
CA PHE A 434 -18.13 18.73 -18.15
C PHE A 434 -17.94 19.72 -19.30
N TYR A 435 -16.70 19.90 -19.74
CA TYR A 435 -16.40 20.69 -20.94
C TYR A 435 -16.44 19.78 -22.16
N ALA A 436 -17.42 20.01 -23.03
CA ALA A 436 -17.75 19.13 -24.15
C ALA A 436 -18.54 19.89 -25.23
N ASP A 437 -18.30 19.55 -26.51
CA ASP A 437 -19.08 20.09 -27.62
C ASP A 437 -20.37 19.30 -27.89
N LYS A 438 -20.43 18.06 -27.40
CA LYS A 438 -21.60 17.16 -27.53
C LYS A 438 -21.72 16.27 -26.30
N VAL A 439 -22.95 15.86 -25.99
CA VAL A 439 -23.20 14.83 -24.97
C VAL A 439 -23.05 13.45 -25.59
N THR A 440 -22.09 12.65 -25.11
CA THR A 440 -21.91 11.25 -25.54
C THR A 440 -22.86 10.30 -24.81
N GLY A 441 -22.96 9.05 -25.28
CA GLY A 441 -23.72 8.03 -24.57
C GLY A 441 -23.17 7.78 -23.16
N SER A 442 -21.84 7.82 -23.00
CA SER A 442 -21.18 7.69 -21.70
C SER A 442 -21.51 8.83 -20.74
N MET A 443 -21.54 10.07 -21.24
CA MET A 443 -21.94 11.24 -20.47
C MET A 443 -23.41 11.16 -20.05
N GLN A 444 -24.30 10.84 -21.00
CA GLN A 444 -25.74 10.77 -20.72
C GLN A 444 -26.05 9.75 -19.61
N GLN A 445 -25.49 8.54 -19.70
CA GLN A 445 -25.68 7.51 -18.68
C GLN A 445 -25.14 7.93 -17.30
N CYS A 446 -24.02 8.64 -17.26
CA CYS A 446 -23.47 9.19 -16.02
C CYS A 446 -24.40 10.24 -15.40
N MET A 447 -24.92 11.16 -16.21
CA MET A 447 -25.83 12.21 -15.75
C MET A 447 -27.15 11.61 -15.26
N ASP A 448 -27.77 10.73 -16.04
CA ASP A 448 -29.04 10.07 -15.69
C ASP A 448 -28.94 9.31 -14.35
N GLU A 449 -27.84 8.58 -14.12
CA GLU A 449 -27.62 7.85 -12.88
C GLU A 449 -27.34 8.78 -11.69
N THR A 450 -26.62 9.88 -11.91
CA THR A 450 -26.34 10.89 -10.87
C THR A 450 -27.64 11.59 -10.44
N ASP A 451 -28.46 11.99 -11.40
CA ASP A 451 -29.75 12.64 -11.16
C ASP A 451 -30.73 11.71 -10.44
N ARG A 452 -30.78 10.42 -10.85
CA ARG A 452 -31.57 9.40 -10.16
C ARG A 452 -31.18 9.27 -8.68
N ARG A 453 -29.88 9.15 -8.39
CA ARG A 453 -29.36 9.02 -7.02
C ARG A 453 -29.65 10.28 -6.20
N ARG A 454 -29.38 11.46 -6.77
CA ARG A 454 -29.64 12.76 -6.14
C ARG A 454 -31.10 12.93 -5.75
N ALA A 455 -32.04 12.57 -6.63
CA ALA A 455 -33.47 12.66 -6.36
C ALA A 455 -33.90 11.75 -5.19
N ILE A 456 -33.41 10.50 -5.13
CA ILE A 456 -33.73 9.57 -4.04
C ILE A 456 -33.12 10.06 -2.71
N GLN A 457 -31.87 10.53 -2.72
CA GLN A 457 -31.20 11.05 -1.53
C GLN A 457 -31.89 12.31 -0.98
N GLN A 458 -32.32 13.21 -1.87
CA GLN A 458 -33.06 14.42 -1.48
C GLN A 458 -34.39 14.05 -0.83
N ALA A 459 -35.17 13.17 -1.45
CA ALA A 459 -36.45 12.71 -0.89
C ALA A 459 -36.27 12.06 0.49
N TYR A 460 -35.24 11.22 0.66
CA TYR A 460 -34.92 10.61 1.95
C TYR A 460 -34.56 11.67 3.01
N ASN A 461 -33.73 12.65 2.64
CA ASN A 461 -33.34 13.74 3.54
C ASN A 461 -34.56 14.56 3.99
N ASP A 462 -35.46 14.89 3.06
CA ASP A 462 -36.67 15.66 3.34
C ASP A 462 -37.62 14.89 4.26
N GLU A 463 -37.81 13.58 4.00
CA GLU A 463 -38.65 12.70 4.83
C GLU A 463 -38.11 12.56 6.27
N HIS A 464 -36.79 12.50 6.43
CA HIS A 464 -36.14 12.24 7.72
C HIS A 464 -35.63 13.51 8.42
N GLY A 465 -35.82 14.69 7.84
CA GLY A 465 -35.33 15.97 8.40
C GLY A 465 -33.80 16.05 8.48
N ILE A 466 -33.08 15.40 7.56
CA ILE A 466 -31.62 15.37 7.54
C ILE A 466 -31.08 16.57 6.76
N THR A 467 -30.27 17.40 7.41
CA THR A 467 -29.54 18.47 6.73
C THR A 467 -28.16 17.95 6.30
N PRO A 468 -27.81 17.98 4.99
CA PRO A 468 -26.51 17.52 4.51
C PRO A 468 -25.34 18.22 5.21
N LYS A 469 -24.33 17.45 5.62
CA LYS A 469 -23.11 17.98 6.23
C LYS A 469 -21.86 17.35 5.64
N THR A 470 -20.90 18.19 5.26
CA THR A 470 -19.54 17.78 4.90
C THR A 470 -18.85 17.17 6.12
N VAL A 471 -18.25 15.99 5.97
CA VAL A 471 -17.43 15.36 7.01
C VAL A 471 -15.97 15.64 6.74
N TYR A 472 -15.33 16.36 7.65
CA TYR A 472 -13.89 16.56 7.60
C TYR A 472 -13.20 15.45 8.39
N SER A 473 -12.47 14.58 7.69
CA SER A 473 -11.57 13.61 8.32
C SER A 473 -10.35 14.34 8.89
N ALA A 474 -9.75 13.81 9.96
CA ALA A 474 -8.52 14.38 10.50
C ALA A 474 -7.43 14.41 9.41
N LEU A 475 -6.65 15.48 9.39
CA LEU A 475 -5.43 15.53 8.61
C LEU A 475 -4.40 14.67 9.34
N PRO A 476 -3.82 13.64 8.71
CA PRO A 476 -2.69 12.93 9.28
C PRO A 476 -1.57 13.94 9.60
N ALA A 477 -1.08 13.93 10.84
CA ALA A 477 -0.09 14.89 11.33
C ALA A 477 1.30 14.61 10.75
N SER A 478 1.56 13.40 10.26
CA SER A 478 2.79 13.02 9.55
C SER A 478 2.54 11.98 8.46
N LEU A 479 3.50 11.82 7.54
CA LEU A 479 3.51 10.69 6.59
C LEU A 479 3.65 9.35 7.32
N GLN A 480 4.29 9.37 8.48
CA GLN A 480 4.44 8.24 9.37
C GLN A 480 3.08 7.80 9.91
N GLU A 481 2.21 8.73 10.32
CA GLU A 481 0.82 8.42 10.70
C GLU A 481 -0.02 7.91 9.51
N ILE A 482 0.29 8.27 8.26
CA ILE A 482 -0.41 7.71 7.09
C ILE A 482 0.00 6.26 6.89
N CYS A 483 1.30 5.98 6.95
CA CYS A 483 1.81 4.61 6.93
C CYS A 483 1.27 3.81 8.12
N ASP A 484 1.29 4.37 9.32
CA ASP A 484 0.90 3.70 10.57
C ASP A 484 -0.63 3.57 10.72
N ALA A 485 -1.44 4.45 10.10
CA ALA A 485 -2.90 4.32 10.03
C ALA A 485 -3.34 3.13 9.16
N ASP A 486 -2.55 2.76 8.15
CA ASP A 486 -2.73 1.50 7.41
C ASP A 486 -2.29 0.27 8.24
N TYR A 487 -1.55 0.45 9.34
CA TYR A 487 -0.98 -0.61 10.18
C TYR A 487 -1.56 -0.71 11.60
N SER A 488 -2.45 0.20 12.00
CA SER A 488 -3.09 0.15 13.31
C SER A 488 -4.41 -0.62 13.23
N ALA A 489 -4.45 -1.76 13.92
CA ALA A 489 -5.70 -2.45 14.20
C ALA A 489 -6.63 -1.48 14.96
N PRO A 490 -7.95 -1.49 14.69
CA PRO A 490 -8.87 -0.65 15.44
C PRO A 490 -8.81 -1.04 16.93
N GLU A 491 -8.67 -0.03 17.79
CA GLU A 491 -8.95 -0.18 19.22
C GLU A 491 -10.43 -0.56 19.38
N ILE A 492 -10.67 -1.77 19.87
CA ILE A 492 -11.96 -2.18 20.39
C ILE A 492 -11.80 -2.24 21.92
N ASP A 493 -12.77 -1.64 22.62
CA ASP A 493 -12.91 -1.56 24.08
C ASP A 493 -12.08 -0.50 24.84
N GLY A 494 -12.22 0.77 24.45
CA GLY A 494 -12.53 1.86 25.39
C GLY A 494 -11.61 2.13 26.60
N VAL A 495 -10.38 1.62 26.63
CA VAL A 495 -9.41 1.91 27.70
C VAL A 495 -8.36 2.88 27.19
N LYS A 496 -8.47 4.14 27.63
CA LYS A 496 -7.44 5.16 27.41
C LYS A 496 -6.19 4.82 28.22
N LEU A 497 -5.07 4.60 27.54
CA LEU A 497 -3.74 4.65 28.14
C LEU A 497 -3.08 5.99 27.82
N GLU A 498 -3.52 7.03 28.52
CA GLU A 498 -2.74 8.26 28.72
C GLU A 498 -2.58 8.46 30.23
N ASP A 499 -1.41 8.13 30.77
CA ASP A 499 -0.81 8.88 31.87
C ASP A 499 0.57 8.28 32.20
N THR A 500 1.61 8.81 31.56
CA THR A 500 2.89 9.21 32.21
C THR A 500 3.87 9.60 31.12
N PHE A 501 3.99 10.89 30.82
CA PHE A 501 5.26 11.57 30.47
C PHE A 501 5.00 13.06 30.22
N GLN A 502 4.49 13.78 31.22
CA GLN A 502 4.67 15.23 31.29
C GLN A 502 4.85 15.70 32.74
N ARG A 503 6.10 15.78 33.20
CA ARG A 503 6.50 16.77 34.20
C ARG A 503 7.94 17.22 33.94
N SER A 504 8.13 18.54 34.07
CA SER A 504 9.35 19.35 33.89
C SER A 504 9.67 19.65 32.42
N ALA A 505 9.69 20.88 31.90
CA ALA A 505 9.77 22.24 32.44
C ALA A 505 8.72 23.12 31.70
N GLY A 506 8.11 24.17 32.25
CA GLY A 506 8.66 25.22 33.11
C GLY A 506 8.53 26.59 32.41
N ARG A 507 7.30 27.13 32.39
CA ARG A 507 6.90 28.56 32.33
C ARG A 507 7.83 29.57 31.62
N ARG A 508 7.28 30.26 30.60
CA ARG A 508 7.28 31.74 30.57
C ARG A 508 6.11 32.37 29.78
N ALA A 509 5.36 33.15 30.55
CA ALA A 509 4.39 34.23 30.33
C ALA A 509 3.86 34.65 28.94
N LYS A 510 2.55 34.95 28.97
CA LYS A 510 1.73 35.73 28.02
C LYS A 510 2.15 37.20 27.91
N SER A 511 2.13 37.74 26.70
CA SER A 511 1.61 39.06 26.27
C SER A 511 1.68 39.07 24.73
N GLY A 512 0.86 39.68 23.88
CA GLY A 512 -0.25 40.62 23.94
C GLY A 512 -0.66 40.91 22.48
N ARG A 513 -1.89 41.38 22.28
CA ARG A 513 -2.50 41.67 20.97
C ARG A 513 -1.82 42.82 20.19
N SER A 514 -1.81 42.64 18.86
CA SER A 514 -1.91 43.64 17.77
C SER A 514 -0.77 44.65 17.53
N LYS A 515 -0.15 44.60 16.34
CA LYS A 515 -0.22 45.60 15.25
C LYS A 515 0.96 45.43 14.26
N ARG A 516 0.68 45.77 12.99
CA ARG A 516 1.51 45.82 11.76
C ARG A 516 1.34 44.56 10.90
N GLN A 517 0.75 44.56 9.69
CA GLN A 517 0.65 45.60 8.67
C GLN A 517 1.96 46.39 8.54
N GLN A 518 2.93 45.81 7.84
CA GLN A 518 3.95 46.55 7.12
C GLN A 518 4.36 45.74 5.89
N ALA A 519 4.55 46.47 4.80
CA ALA A 519 4.75 46.02 3.44
C ALA A 519 5.95 45.06 3.30
N GLN A 520 5.86 44.14 2.34
CA GLN A 520 7.04 43.52 1.73
C GLN A 520 7.86 44.65 1.13
N ALA A 521 8.96 45.01 1.79
CA ALA A 521 10.03 45.75 1.16
C ALA A 521 10.87 44.73 0.39
N ALA A 522 11.00 44.92 -0.92
CA ALA A 522 12.01 44.21 -1.70
C ALA A 522 13.38 44.51 -1.06
N TYR A 523 14.13 43.46 -0.73
CA TYR A 523 15.49 43.62 -0.21
C TYR A 523 16.35 44.30 -1.27
N SER A 524 17.20 45.23 -0.84
CA SER A 524 18.24 45.74 -1.72
C SER A 524 19.23 44.61 -2.05
N LYS A 525 19.91 44.70 -3.20
CA LYS A 525 20.91 43.70 -3.62
C LYS A 525 21.96 43.42 -2.54
N GLU A 526 22.33 44.44 -1.78
CA GLU A 526 23.31 44.37 -0.69
C GLU A 526 22.75 43.61 0.53
N GLU A 527 21.47 43.77 0.88
CA GLU A 527 20.82 43.01 1.97
C GLU A 527 20.59 41.54 1.60
N ALA A 528 20.26 41.25 0.33
CA ALA A 528 20.11 39.88 -0.16
C ALA A 528 21.45 39.12 -0.15
N GLU A 529 22.56 39.80 -0.49
CA GLU A 529 23.92 39.25 -0.43
C GLU A 529 24.36 38.96 1.02
N GLU A 530 23.94 39.78 1.98
CA GLU A 530 24.27 39.60 3.41
C GLU A 530 23.53 38.40 4.03
N ILE A 531 22.24 38.23 3.71
CA ILE A 531 21.45 37.05 4.12
C ILE A 531 22.02 35.77 3.50
N LEU A 532 22.38 35.80 2.22
CA LEU A 532 23.00 34.64 1.56
C LEU A 532 24.35 34.25 2.18
N ALA A 533 25.17 35.23 2.54
CA ALA A 533 26.46 35.00 3.16
C ALA A 533 26.33 34.31 4.53
N ALA A 534 25.22 34.54 5.25
CA ALA A 534 24.93 33.93 6.54
C ALA A 534 24.48 32.45 6.41
N VAL A 535 23.87 32.07 5.28
CA VAL A 535 23.24 30.76 5.06
C VAL A 535 24.14 29.78 4.27
N LEU A 536 25.08 30.27 3.46
CA LEU A 536 25.96 29.40 2.65
C LEU A 536 27.06 28.69 3.47
N PRO A 537 27.35 27.41 3.18
CA PRO A 537 28.53 26.70 3.69
C PRO A 537 29.83 27.45 3.36
N GLU A 538 30.84 27.40 4.24
CA GLU A 538 32.10 28.15 4.07
C GLU A 538 32.81 27.90 2.73
N GLU A 539 32.60 26.72 2.14
CA GLU A 539 33.17 26.28 0.87
C GLU A 539 32.64 27.05 -0.35
N MET A 540 31.50 27.73 -0.22
CA MET A 540 30.88 28.53 -1.29
C MET A 540 31.01 30.05 -1.08
N ARG A 541 31.67 30.50 0.00
CA ARG A 541 31.95 31.92 0.25
C ARG A 541 33.13 32.39 -0.61
N GLY A 542 32.87 32.71 -1.88
CA GLY A 542 33.90 33.31 -2.75
C GLY A 542 33.59 33.44 -4.24
N GLY A 543 32.43 33.00 -4.72
CA GLY A 543 32.01 33.16 -6.12
C GLY A 543 30.77 34.05 -6.25
N GLU A 544 30.59 34.69 -7.41
CA GLU A 544 29.31 35.31 -7.79
C GLU A 544 28.19 34.28 -7.62
N VAL A 545 27.24 34.58 -6.73
CA VAL A 545 26.12 33.68 -6.45
C VAL A 545 25.26 33.56 -7.69
N ASN A 546 25.14 32.33 -8.20
CA ASN A 546 24.21 32.02 -9.29
C ASN A 546 22.80 31.82 -8.73
N TYR A 547 21.95 32.84 -8.83
CA TYR A 547 20.55 32.80 -8.40
C TYR A 547 19.73 31.68 -9.07
N ALA A 548 20.18 31.13 -10.20
CA ALA A 548 19.54 29.98 -10.83
C ALA A 548 19.66 28.66 -10.03
N GLU A 549 20.47 28.61 -8.97
CA GLU A 549 20.68 27.42 -8.15
C GLU A 549 19.87 27.40 -6.84
N LEU A 550 19.18 28.49 -6.50
CA LEU A 550 18.30 28.61 -5.33
C LEU A 550 17.25 27.49 -5.23
N PRO A 551 16.52 27.13 -6.30
CA PRO A 551 15.55 26.03 -6.25
C PRO A 551 16.18 24.67 -5.90
N LYS A 552 17.40 24.41 -6.41
CA LYS A 552 18.13 23.16 -6.11
C LYS A 552 18.59 23.12 -4.66
N MET A 553 19.01 24.26 -4.11
CA MET A 553 19.44 24.37 -2.71
C MET A 553 18.27 24.19 -1.74
N ILE A 554 17.11 24.79 -2.04
CA ILE A 554 15.86 24.58 -1.30
C ILE A 554 15.45 23.09 -1.33
N GLN A 555 15.55 22.42 -2.48
CA GLN A 555 15.29 20.98 -2.57
C GLN A 555 16.25 20.14 -1.71
N LEU A 556 17.52 20.51 -1.64
CA LEU A 556 18.54 19.79 -0.88
C LEU A 556 18.32 19.97 0.63
N LEU A 557 18.05 21.19 1.08
CA LEU A 557 17.71 21.48 2.47
C LEU A 557 16.39 20.83 2.90
N ASN A 558 15.38 20.77 2.02
CA ASN A 558 14.15 20.02 2.29
C ASN A 558 14.42 18.53 2.55
N LYS A 559 15.27 17.91 1.74
CA LYS A 559 15.71 16.52 1.98
C LYS A 559 16.44 16.35 3.30
N GLU A 560 17.32 17.28 3.65
CA GLU A 560 18.01 17.24 4.95
C GLU A 560 17.08 17.45 6.13
N MET A 561 16.09 18.33 5.98
CA MET A 561 15.06 18.59 6.98
C MET A 561 14.21 17.35 7.21
N GLU A 562 13.77 16.67 6.15
CA GLU A 562 13.03 15.42 6.24
C GLU A 562 13.86 14.32 6.89
N LEU A 563 15.15 14.22 6.56
CA LEU A 563 16.05 13.24 7.14
C LEU A 563 16.26 13.51 8.64
N ALA A 564 16.42 14.77 9.03
CA ALA A 564 16.47 15.19 10.42
C ALA A 564 15.15 14.87 11.15
N ALA A 565 14.00 15.10 10.54
CA ALA A 565 12.70 14.76 11.11
C ALA A 565 12.53 13.25 11.30
N ARG A 566 12.95 12.43 10.32
CA ARG A 566 12.95 10.96 10.43
C ARG A 566 13.85 10.45 11.54
N ASN A 567 14.97 11.12 11.77
CA ASN A 567 15.91 10.81 12.85
C ASN A 567 15.49 11.38 14.21
N LEU A 568 14.30 11.99 14.32
CA LEU A 568 13.80 12.66 15.53
C LEU A 568 14.66 13.85 15.98
N GLU A 569 15.48 14.40 15.08
CA GLU A 569 16.30 15.60 15.28
C GLU A 569 15.44 16.86 15.03
N PHE A 570 14.35 17.03 15.77
CA PHE A 570 13.35 18.07 15.51
C PHE A 570 13.89 19.50 15.60
N GLU A 571 14.91 19.75 16.43
CA GLU A 571 15.57 21.05 16.52
C GLU A 571 16.31 21.38 15.21
N LYS A 572 17.01 20.41 14.63
CA LYS A 572 17.69 20.55 13.35
C LYS A 572 16.69 20.70 12.20
N ALA A 573 15.62 19.92 12.21
CA ALA A 573 14.53 20.07 11.24
C ALA A 573 13.87 21.46 11.33
N ALA A 574 13.72 22.01 12.55
CA ALA A 574 13.17 23.35 12.73
C ALA A 574 14.11 24.46 12.20
N LEU A 575 15.42 24.31 12.42
CA LEU A 575 16.44 25.23 11.87
C LEU A 575 16.43 25.20 10.34
N LEU A 576 16.49 24.01 9.74
CA LEU A 576 16.44 23.83 8.29
C LEU A 576 15.15 24.39 7.69
N ARG A 577 14.00 24.20 8.35
CA ARG A 577 12.72 24.79 7.94
C ARG A 577 12.77 26.32 7.92
N ASP A 578 13.38 26.92 8.92
CA ASP A 578 13.46 28.37 9.04
C ASP A 578 14.45 28.93 8.00
N GLU A 579 15.55 28.24 7.71
CA GLU A 579 16.48 28.53 6.61
C GLU A 579 15.82 28.43 5.22
N ILE A 580 15.06 27.37 4.97
CA ILE A 580 14.29 27.19 3.73
C ILE A 580 13.32 28.36 3.53
N ARG A 581 12.62 28.80 4.57
CA ARG A 581 11.70 29.95 4.51
C ARG A 581 12.40 31.26 4.19
N GLU A 582 13.65 31.44 4.60
CA GLU A 582 14.43 32.63 4.23
C GLU A 582 14.85 32.58 2.76
N LEU A 583 15.29 31.41 2.28
CA LEU A 583 15.64 31.21 0.87
C LEU A 583 14.44 31.34 -0.07
N GLU A 584 13.27 30.82 0.31
CA GLU A 584 12.02 30.98 -0.44
C GLU A 584 11.59 32.46 -0.54
N ARG A 585 11.85 33.27 0.49
CA ARG A 585 11.56 34.72 0.43
C ARG A 585 12.45 35.47 -0.55
N LEU A 586 13.69 34.99 -0.74
CA LEU A 586 14.65 35.57 -1.68
C LEU A 586 14.32 35.18 -3.13
N ASP A 587 13.82 33.95 -3.35
CA ASP A 587 13.35 33.49 -4.67
C ASP A 587 12.13 34.29 -5.17
N VAL A 588 11.24 34.70 -4.26
CA VAL A 588 10.01 35.46 -4.59
C VAL A 588 10.26 36.98 -4.72
N GLY A 589 11.45 37.46 -4.32
CA GLY A 589 11.78 38.90 -4.22
C GLY A 589 12.53 39.53 -5.39
N ILE A 590 12.86 38.76 -6.44
CA ILE A 590 13.65 39.19 -7.61
C ILE A 590 12.78 39.38 -8.85
#